data_AF-A0A5B6VA53-F1
#
_entry.id   AF-A0A5B6VA53-F1
#
_cell.length_a   1.000
_cell.length_b   1.000
_cell.length_c   1.000
_cell.angle_alpha   90.00
_cell.angle_beta   90.00
_cell.angle_gamma   90.00
#
_symmetry.space_group_name_H-M   'P 1'
#
loop_
_entity.id
_entity.type
_entity.pdbx_description
1 polymer ?
#
loop_
_entity_poly.entity_id
_entity_poly.type
_entity_poly.pdbx_seq_one_letter_code
_entity_poly.pdbx_strand_id
1 'polypeptide(L)' 'MKRLAVGPMTTPGYNEWWSKRVNDNIPGTNQEDIQPMEEYLQVVPSELEIIKQDFERKNSELGK' A
#
# COMPACT_ATOMS: atom_id res chain seq x y z
N MET A 1 24.31 11.87 45.05
CA MET A 1 23.21 11.89 44.06
C MET A 1 22.08 11.02 44.59
N LYS A 2 20.85 11.54 44.68
CA LYS A 2 19.69 10.71 45.08
C LYS A 2 19.32 9.84 43.88
N ARG A 3 19.30 8.51 44.06
CA ARG A 3 18.85 7.58 43.01
C ARG A 3 17.34 7.71 42.89
N LEU A 4 16.85 8.29 41.80
CA LEU A 4 15.44 8.22 41.44
C LEU A 4 15.18 6.78 40.95
N ALA A 5 14.50 5.99 41.79
CA ALA A 5 14.02 4.68 41.37
C ALA A 5 12.84 4.92 40.42
N VAL A 6 13.11 4.89 39.11
CA VAL A 6 12.08 4.77 38.09
C VAL A 6 11.59 3.33 38.15
N GLY A 7 10.49 3.11 38.86
CA GLY A 7 9.74 1.85 38.74
C GLY A 7 9.30 1.64 37.29
N PRO A 8 9.10 0.40 36.83
CA PRO A 8 8.54 0.15 35.51
C PRO A 8 7.19 0.87 35.43
N MET A 9 7.11 1.89 34.57
CA MET A 9 5.87 2.60 34.25
C MET A 9 5.01 1.70 33.35
N THR A 10 4.65 0.52 33.84
CA THR A 10 3.63 -0.32 33.23
C THR A 10 2.29 0.18 33.75
N THR A 11 1.84 1.33 33.24
CA THR A 11 0.48 1.82 33.46
C THR A 11 -0.44 0.91 32.65
N PRO A 12 -1.16 -0.05 33.28
CA PRO A 12 -1.96 -1.03 32.54
C PRO A 12 -3.04 -0.33 31.71
N GLY A 13 -3.56 0.79 32.25
CA GLY A 13 -4.52 1.64 31.58
C GLY A 13 -4.01 2.30 30.29
N TYR A 14 -2.70 2.51 30.10
CA TYR A 14 -2.20 3.07 28.83
C TYR A 14 -2.32 2.05 27.69
N ASN A 15 -1.94 0.79 27.95
CA ASN A 15 -2.05 -0.27 26.96
C ASN A 15 -3.51 -0.62 26.68
N GLU A 16 -4.36 -0.62 27.71
CA GLU A 16 -5.80 -0.85 27.56
C GLU A 16 -6.49 0.29 26.79
N TRP A 17 -6.11 1.54 27.07
CA TRP A 17 -6.55 2.72 26.33
C TRP A 17 -6.05 2.73 24.88
N TRP A 18 -4.80 2.31 24.64
CA TRP A 18 -4.23 2.19 23.30
C TRP A 18 -4.95 1.11 22.48
N SER A 19 -5.13 -0.08 23.04
CA SER A 19 -5.88 -1.18 22.41
C SER A 19 -7.30 -0.79 22.04
N LYS A 20 -7.96 0.03 22.86
CA LYS A 20 -9.30 0.54 22.58
C LYS A 20 -9.33 1.51 21.38
N ARG A 21 -8.27 2.31 21.16
CA ARG A 21 -8.21 3.27 20.03
C ARG A 21 -7.90 2.64 18.68
N VAL A 22 -7.18 1.52 18.65
CA VAL A 22 -6.76 0.88 17.40
C VAL A 22 -7.94 0.50 16.50
N ASN A 23 -9.11 0.21 17.08
CA ASN A 23 -10.27 -0.29 16.34
C ASN A 23 -11.38 0.73 16.07
N ASP A 24 -11.43 1.87 16.79
CA ASP A 24 -12.63 2.73 16.75
C ASP A 24 -12.53 3.89 15.74
N ASN A 25 -11.34 4.19 15.19
CA ASN A 25 -11.13 5.35 14.29
C ASN A 25 -10.67 4.99 12.88
N ILE A 26 -10.49 3.71 12.57
CA ILE A 26 -10.27 3.28 11.20
C ILE A 26 -11.69 2.99 10.67
N PRO A 27 -12.34 3.91 9.94
CA PRO A 27 -13.52 3.52 9.18
C PRO A 27 -13.07 2.32 8.37
N GLY A 28 -13.66 1.14 8.65
CA GLY A 28 -13.32 -0.09 7.95
C GLY A 28 -13.26 0.28 6.48
N THR A 29 -12.08 0.16 5.88
CA THR A 29 -11.85 0.54 4.47
C THR A 29 -13.00 -0.08 3.70
N ASN A 30 -13.92 0.75 3.21
CA ASN A 30 -15.09 0.28 2.50
C ASN A 30 -14.54 -0.64 1.42
N GLN A 31 -14.75 -1.94 1.57
CA GLN A 31 -14.15 -2.94 0.70
C GLN A 31 -14.70 -2.80 -0.73
N GLU A 32 -15.74 -1.99 -0.90
CA GLU A 32 -16.36 -1.54 -2.15
C GLU A 32 -15.52 -0.45 -2.88
N ASP A 33 -14.66 0.30 -2.20
CA ASP A 33 -13.77 1.32 -2.79
C ASP A 33 -12.32 0.83 -2.98
N ILE A 34 -12.03 -0.42 -2.62
CA ILE A 34 -10.75 -1.06 -2.91
C ILE A 34 -10.82 -1.56 -4.36
N GLN A 35 -10.74 -0.63 -5.31
CA GLN A 35 -10.20 -1.02 -6.62
C GLN A 35 -8.86 -1.73 -6.35
N PRO A 36 -8.66 -2.93 -6.89
CA PRO A 36 -7.44 -3.69 -6.63
C PRO A 36 -6.26 -2.77 -6.94
N MET A 37 -5.28 -2.73 -6.05
CA MET A 37 -4.12 -1.86 -6.17
C MET A 37 -3.39 -2.11 -7.51
N GLU A 38 -3.57 -3.29 -8.09
CA GLU A 38 -3.22 -3.67 -9.47
C GLU A 38 -3.79 -2.75 -10.56
N GLU A 39 -5.01 -2.20 -10.40
CA GLU A 39 -5.62 -1.30 -11.37
C GLU A 39 -4.98 0.09 -11.34
N TYR A 40 -4.59 0.57 -10.14
CA TYR A 40 -3.82 1.82 -9.99
C TYR A 40 -2.34 1.67 -10.37
N LEU A 41 -1.78 0.47 -10.21
CA LEU A 41 -0.41 0.12 -10.58
C LEU A 41 -0.31 -0.39 -12.03
N GLN A 42 -1.38 -0.27 -12.81
CA GLN A 42 -1.37 -0.69 -14.20
C GLN A 42 -0.35 0.17 -14.95
N VAL A 43 0.79 -0.45 -15.30
CA VAL A 43 1.90 0.22 -15.97
C VAL A 43 1.42 0.60 -17.36
N VAL A 44 1.18 1.89 -17.57
CA VAL A 44 0.88 2.43 -18.89
C VAL A 44 2.14 2.26 -19.74
N PRO A 45 2.07 1.56 -20.88
CA PRO A 45 3.22 1.39 -21.75
C PRO A 45 3.68 2.77 -22.24
N SER A 46 5.00 2.95 -22.29
CA SER A 46 5.56 4.19 -22.82
C SER A 46 5.28 4.31 -24.33
N GLU A 47 5.26 5.54 -24.86
CA GLU A 47 5.07 5.77 -26.30
C GLU A 47 6.07 4.98 -27.16
N LEU A 48 7.32 4.83 -26.68
CA LEU A 48 8.35 4.05 -27.37
C LEU A 48 8.04 2.54 -27.37
N GLU A 49 7.45 2.03 -26.29
CA GLU A 49 7.08 0.64 -26.14
C GLU A 49 5.89 0.28 -27.05
N ILE A 50 4.95 1.22 -27.20
CA ILE A 50 3.85 1.14 -28.18
C ILE A 50 4.39 1.11 -29.61
N ILE A 51 5.30 2.03 -29.96
CA ILE A 51 5.91 2.09 -31.30
C ILE A 51 6.68 0.81 -31.61
N LYS A 52 7.43 0.27 -30.63
CA LYS A 52 8.17 -0.98 -30.79
C LYS A 52 7.23 -2.16 -31.06
N GLN A 53 6.14 -2.28 -30.32
CA GLN A 53 5.16 -3.34 -30.53
C GLN A 53 4.50 -3.26 -31.90
N ASP A 54 4.18 -2.05 -32.37
CA ASP A 54 3.64 -1.80 -33.71
C ASP A 54 4.63 -2.21 -34.82
N PHE A 55 5.91 -1.90 -34.63
CA PHE A 55 6.96 -2.30 -35.56
C PHE A 55 7.11 -3.82 -35.66
N GLU A 56 7.18 -4.51 -34.52
CA GLU A 56 7.26 -5.99 -34.47
C GLU A 56 6.05 -6.66 -35.13
N ARG A 57 4.84 -6.12 -34.89
CA ARG A 57 3.61 -6.58 -35.54
C ARG A 57 3.70 -6.45 -37.05
N LYS A 58 4.14 -5.29 -37.55
CA LYS A 58 4.27 -5.02 -38.99
C LYS A 58 5.34 -5.89 -39.65
N ASN A 59 6.48 -6.11 -38.99
CA ASN A 59 7.51 -7.02 -39.50
C ASN A 59 7.02 -8.47 -39.57
N SER A 60 6.25 -8.91 -38.57
CA SER A 60 5.68 -10.28 -38.54
C SER A 60 4.60 -10.50 -39.61
N GLU A 61 3.91 -9.44 -40.04
CA GLU A 61 2.98 -9.47 -41.19
C GLU A 61 3.72 -9.52 -42.53
N LEU A 62 4.84 -8.80 -42.65
CA LEU A 62 5.65 -8.73 -43.88
C LEU A 62 6.58 -9.94 -44.08
N GLY A 63 6.91 -10.66 -43.01
CA GLY A 63 7.73 -11.87 -43.03
C GLY A 63 6.95 -13.18 -43.23
N LYS A 64 5.63 -13.11 -43.45
CA LYS A 64 4.77 -14.25 -43.80
C LYS A 64 4.54 -14.36 -45.30
#